data_AF-A0A925YUC1-F1
#
_entry.id   AF-A0A925YUC1-F1
#
_cell.length_a   1.000
_cell.length_b   1.000
_cell.length_c   1.000
_cell.angle_alpha   90.00
_cell.angle_beta   90.00
_cell.angle_gamma   90.00
#
_symmetry.space_group_name_H-M   'P 1'
#
loop_
_entity.id
_entity.type
_entity.pdbx_description
1 polymer ?
#
loop_
_entity_poly.entity_id
_entity_poly.type
_entity_poly.pdbx_seq_one_letter_code
_entity_poly.pdbx_strand_id
1 'polypeptide(L)'
;MASTLKIVLAVGGIFIAGAVTGGFASLRITDYIAREKRARVVFGPNEIGGRLAEQLKLTEAQKKEIRPILVRTSEELRKVRRESFGQTAELIGRMDVDMAKLLTEDQRVLLKEIRVKEEERRNKRWAEERAKRNEQHRPPGASPGELSPPPARTP
;
A
#
# COMPACT_ATOMS: atom_id res chain seq x y z
N MET A 1 -6.72 -22.34 51.06
CA MET A 1 -6.34 -21.08 50.37
C MET A 1 -4.98 -21.15 49.64
N ALA A 2 -4.01 -21.98 50.05
CA ALA A 2 -2.69 -22.06 49.39
C ALA A 2 -2.66 -22.76 48.01
N SER A 3 -3.67 -23.54 47.63
CA SER A 3 -3.75 -24.24 46.33
C SER A 3 -4.15 -23.30 45.20
N THR A 4 -5.10 -22.39 45.45
CA THR A 4 -5.61 -21.43 44.46
C THR A 4 -4.53 -20.45 44.00
N LEU A 5 -3.68 -19.99 44.91
CA LEU A 5 -2.58 -19.07 44.60
C LEU A 5 -1.54 -19.70 43.65
N LYS A 6 -1.24 -21.00 43.83
CA LYS A 6 -0.31 -21.74 42.97
C LYS A 6 -0.88 -21.93 41.56
N ILE A 7 -2.18 -22.18 41.45
CA ILE A 7 -2.87 -22.32 40.16
C ILE A 7 -2.88 -20.98 39.42
N VAL A 8 -3.18 -19.87 40.10
CA VAL A 8 -3.15 -18.53 39.49
C VAL A 8 -1.74 -18.16 39.01
N LEU A 9 -0.70 -18.47 39.78
CA LEU A 9 0.69 -18.24 39.36
C LEU A 9 1.10 -19.11 38.17
N ALA A 10 0.67 -20.37 38.13
CA ALA A 10 0.96 -21.26 37.01
C ALA A 10 0.27 -20.78 35.72
N VAL A 11 -1.01 -20.40 35.80
CA VAL A 11 -1.78 -19.87 34.66
C VAL A 11 -1.21 -18.53 34.19
N GLY A 12 -0.88 -17.62 35.12
CA GLY A 12 -0.23 -16.35 34.82
C GLY A 12 1.12 -16.54 34.11
N GLY A 13 1.93 -17.49 34.55
CA GLY A 13 3.22 -17.83 33.92
C GLY A 13 3.07 -18.32 32.49
N ILE A 14 2.11 -19.21 32.23
CA ILE A 14 1.81 -19.70 30.86
C ILE A 14 1.36 -18.55 29.96
N PHE A 15 0.53 -17.64 30.47
CA PHE A 15 0.04 -16.51 29.71
C PHE A 15 1.15 -15.51 29.36
N ILE A 16 2.04 -15.22 30.31
CA ILE A 16 3.21 -14.35 30.08
C ILE A 16 4.16 -14.99 29.06
N ALA A 17 4.44 -16.29 29.19
CA ALA A 17 5.26 -17.01 28.21
C ALA A 17 4.63 -16.97 26.81
N GLY A 18 3.33 -17.21 26.70
CA GLY A 18 2.58 -17.09 25.44
C GLY A 18 2.61 -15.68 24.85
N ALA A 19 2.50 -14.64 25.66
CA ALA A 19 2.57 -13.24 25.23
C ALA A 19 3.97 -12.86 24.71
N VAL A 20 5.04 -13.32 25.37
CA VAL A 20 6.42 -13.07 24.93
C VAL A 20 6.71 -13.80 23.62
N THR A 21 6.33 -15.08 23.53
CA THR A 21 6.51 -15.87 22.30
C THR A 21 5.67 -15.32 21.14
N GLY A 22 4.41 -14.99 21.39
CA GLY A 22 3.50 -14.40 20.40
C GLY A 22 3.95 -13.01 19.94
N GLY A 23 4.41 -12.16 20.85
CA GLY A 23 4.94 -10.84 20.54
C GLY A 23 6.19 -10.91 19.65
N PHE A 24 7.14 -11.79 19.99
CA PHE A 24 8.38 -11.95 19.23
C PHE A 24 8.15 -12.57 17.85
N ALA A 25 7.27 -13.58 17.76
CA ALA A 25 6.87 -14.19 16.49
C ALA A 25 6.13 -13.18 15.58
N SER A 26 5.22 -12.39 16.15
CA SER A 26 4.46 -11.38 15.42
C SER A 26 5.36 -10.31 14.79
N LEU A 27 6.36 -9.81 15.53
CA LEU A 27 7.32 -8.82 14.99
C LEU A 27 8.10 -9.37 13.78
N ARG A 28 8.55 -10.63 13.84
CA ARG A 28 9.30 -11.27 12.74
C ARG A 28 8.45 -11.59 11.52
N ILE A 29 7.21 -12.05 11.72
CA ILE A 29 6.27 -12.36 10.63
C ILE A 29 5.83 -11.06 9.95
N THR A 30 5.63 -9.98 10.71
CA THR A 30 5.24 -8.68 10.17
C THR A 30 6.35 -8.10 9.29
N ASP A 31 7.61 -8.24 9.68
CA ASP A 31 8.75 -7.80 8.85
C ASP A 31 8.92 -8.62 7.57
N TYR A 32 8.67 -9.93 7.61
CA TYR A 32 8.71 -10.78 6.42
C TYR A 32 7.62 -10.39 5.42
N ILE A 33 6.37 -10.26 5.90
CA ILE A 33 5.23 -9.82 5.08
C ILE A 33 5.43 -8.38 4.59
N ALA A 34 6.03 -7.50 5.39
CA ALA A 34 6.33 -6.13 4.98
C ALA A 34 7.42 -6.07 3.90
N ARG A 35 8.44 -6.93 3.95
CA ARG A 35 9.47 -7.04 2.91
C ARG A 35 8.90 -7.59 1.61
N GLU A 36 8.04 -8.60 1.67
CA GLU A 36 7.35 -9.15 0.50
C GLU A 36 6.40 -8.11 -0.14
N LYS A 37 5.74 -7.28 0.66
CA LYS A 37 4.95 -6.15 0.17
C LYS A 37 5.81 -5.03 -0.42
N ARG A 38 7.02 -4.78 0.11
CA ARG A 38 8.02 -3.88 -0.51
C ARG A 38 8.61 -4.43 -1.80
N ALA A 39 8.61 -5.76 -2.00
CA ALA A 39 8.99 -6.34 -3.29
C ALA A 39 7.93 -6.08 -4.39
N ARG A 40 6.69 -5.74 -4.01
CA ARG A 40 5.67 -5.17 -4.91
C ARG A 40 5.79 -3.65 -5.07
N VAL A 41 7.01 -3.12 -5.06
CA VAL A 41 7.24 -1.77 -5.61
C VAL A 41 6.85 -1.86 -7.08
N VAL A 42 5.91 -1.00 -7.47
CA VAL A 42 5.42 -0.87 -8.84
C VAL A 42 6.58 -0.43 -9.71
N PHE A 43 7.33 -1.39 -10.27
CA PHE A 43 8.39 -1.13 -11.24
C PHE A 43 7.77 -0.51 -12.50
N GLY A 44 7.90 0.79 -12.66
CA GLY A 44 7.55 1.48 -13.89
C GLY A 44 8.47 1.06 -15.03
N PRO A 45 8.04 1.20 -16.31
CA PRO A 45 8.87 0.84 -17.45
C PRO A 45 10.25 1.52 -17.45
N ASN A 46 10.40 2.69 -16.84
CA ASN A 46 11.69 3.38 -16.69
C ASN A 46 12.64 2.67 -15.71
N GLU A 47 12.14 2.14 -14.60
CA GLU A 47 12.95 1.41 -13.60
C GLU A 47 13.34 0.02 -14.13
N ILE A 48 12.42 -0.62 -14.85
CA ILE A 48 12.68 -1.87 -15.58
C ILE A 48 13.71 -1.62 -16.68
N GLY A 49 13.55 -0.54 -17.46
CA GLY A 49 14.44 -0.17 -18.54
C GLY A 49 15.86 0.11 -18.07
N GLY A 50 16.04 0.81 -16.95
CA GLY A 50 17.36 1.04 -16.35
C GLY A 50 18.06 -0.26 -15.95
N ARG A 51 17.34 -1.15 -15.25
CA ARG A 51 17.88 -2.46 -14.85
C ARG A 51 18.21 -3.34 -16.04
N LEU A 52 17.33 -3.39 -17.05
CA LEU A 52 17.56 -4.16 -18.27
C LEU A 52 18.73 -3.59 -19.07
N ALA A 53 18.89 -2.26 -19.12
CA ALA A 53 19.99 -1.63 -19.82
C ALA A 53 21.35 -1.98 -19.21
N GLU A 54 21.44 -2.07 -17.88
CA GLU A 54 22.64 -2.53 -17.18
C GLU A 54 22.91 -4.01 -17.42
N GLN A 55 21.90 -4.88 -17.27
CA GLN A 55 22.05 -6.32 -17.43
C GLN A 55 22.39 -6.74 -18.85
N LEU A 56 21.81 -6.06 -19.84
CA LEU A 56 22.03 -6.33 -21.27
C LEU A 56 23.25 -5.57 -21.83
N LYS A 57 23.93 -4.77 -21.00
CA LYS A 57 25.09 -3.95 -21.38
C LYS A 57 24.83 -3.13 -22.65
N LEU A 58 23.68 -2.46 -22.70
CA LEU A 58 23.27 -1.71 -23.88
C LEU A 58 24.22 -0.55 -24.16
N THR A 59 24.53 -0.34 -25.44
CA THR A 59 25.28 0.84 -25.89
C THR A 59 24.43 2.11 -25.76
N GLU A 60 25.06 3.28 -25.72
CA GLU A 60 24.35 4.57 -25.65
C GLU A 60 23.42 4.79 -26.87
N ALA A 61 23.84 4.32 -28.05
CA ALA A 61 23.00 4.34 -29.25
C ALA A 61 21.73 3.50 -29.06
N GLN A 62 21.84 2.27 -28.52
CA GLN A 62 20.68 1.41 -28.25
C GLN A 62 19.77 2.00 -27.16
N LYS A 63 20.34 2.58 -26.11
CA LYS A 63 19.56 3.27 -25.06
C LYS A 63 18.73 4.41 -25.64
N LYS A 64 19.30 5.18 -26.57
CA LYS A 64 18.62 6.29 -27.25
C LYS A 64 17.40 5.81 -28.04
N GLU A 65 17.52 4.68 -28.74
CA GLU A 65 16.42 4.06 -29.51
C GLU A 65 15.35 3.42 -28.62
N ILE A 66 15.73 2.85 -27.46
CA ILE A 66 14.77 2.19 -26.55
C ILE A 66 14.01 3.20 -25.69
N ARG A 67 14.62 4.35 -25.35
CA ARG A 67 14.00 5.40 -24.54
C ARG A 67 12.57 5.78 -24.99
N PRO A 68 12.29 6.09 -26.27
CA PRO A 68 10.93 6.42 -26.70
C PRO A 68 9.93 5.28 -26.49
N ILE A 69 10.37 4.01 -26.61
CA ILE A 69 9.52 2.83 -26.33
C ILE A 69 9.11 2.84 -24.85
N LEU A 70 10.06 3.03 -23.94
CA LEU A 70 9.79 3.06 -22.50
C LEU A 70 8.88 4.21 -22.08
N VAL A 71 9.05 5.39 -22.70
CA VAL A 71 8.21 6.56 -22.44
C VAL A 71 6.77 6.29 -22.88
N ARG A 72 6.56 5.82 -24.12
CA ARG A 72 5.23 5.48 -24.64
C ARG A 72 4.55 4.42 -23.76
N THR A 73 5.24 3.34 -23.43
CA THR A 73 4.70 2.27 -22.58
C THR A 73 4.37 2.78 -21.18
N SER A 74 5.17 3.70 -20.63
CA SER A 74 4.87 4.33 -19.34
C SER A 74 3.59 5.15 -19.36
N GLU A 75 3.33 5.86 -20.45
CA GLU A 75 2.11 6.64 -20.65
C GLU A 75 0.87 5.76 -20.84
N GLU A 76 0.97 4.71 -21.65
CA GLU A 76 -0.08 3.71 -21.83
C GLU A 76 -0.42 3.03 -20.49
N LEU A 77 0.58 2.61 -19.73
CA LEU A 77 0.37 2.01 -18.41
C LEU A 77 -0.26 2.99 -17.41
N ARG A 78 0.02 4.30 -17.54
CA ARG A 78 -0.67 5.33 -16.75
C ARG A 78 -2.15 5.44 -17.13
N LYS A 79 -2.50 5.35 -18.42
CA LYS A 79 -3.90 5.34 -18.88
C LYS A 79 -4.64 4.12 -18.34
N VAL A 80 -4.10 2.92 -18.58
CA VAL A 80 -4.68 1.64 -18.08
C VAL A 80 -4.92 1.70 -16.58
N ARG A 81 -3.92 2.14 -15.79
CA ARG A 81 -4.10 2.26 -14.34
C ARG A 81 -5.25 3.20 -13.98
N ARG A 82 -5.34 4.38 -14.59
CA ARG A 82 -6.44 5.33 -14.30
C ARG A 82 -7.81 4.74 -14.62
N GLU A 83 -7.94 4.11 -15.77
CA GLU A 83 -9.19 3.47 -16.20
C GLU A 83 -9.58 2.32 -15.26
N SER A 84 -8.64 1.41 -14.96
CA SER A 84 -8.88 0.30 -14.04
C SER A 84 -9.21 0.77 -12.62
N PHE A 85 -8.62 1.86 -12.14
CA PHE A 85 -8.97 2.44 -10.84
C PHE A 85 -10.43 2.87 -10.78
N GLY A 86 -10.92 3.58 -11.80
CA GLY A 86 -12.33 3.99 -11.88
C GLY A 86 -13.28 2.79 -11.93
N GLN A 87 -13.00 1.83 -12.81
CA GLN A 87 -13.80 0.62 -12.96
C GLN A 87 -13.86 -0.21 -11.66
N THR A 88 -12.74 -0.30 -10.94
CA THR A 88 -12.67 -1.01 -9.66
C THR A 88 -13.52 -0.29 -8.60
N ALA A 89 -13.44 1.05 -8.52
CA ALA A 89 -14.22 1.83 -7.57
C ALA A 89 -15.73 1.68 -7.84
N GLU A 90 -16.15 1.72 -9.10
CA GLU A 90 -17.55 1.51 -9.49
C GLU A 90 -18.03 0.10 -9.16
N LEU A 91 -17.21 -0.92 -9.43
CA LEU A 91 -17.54 -2.31 -9.10
C LEU A 91 -17.74 -2.51 -7.59
N ILE A 92 -16.83 -1.96 -6.78
CA ILE A 92 -16.95 -2.01 -5.31
C ILE A 92 -18.19 -1.23 -4.84
N GLY A 93 -18.47 -0.07 -5.42
CA GLY A 93 -19.67 0.72 -5.09
C GLY A 93 -20.97 -0.04 -5.35
N ARG A 94 -21.06 -0.75 -6.49
CA ARG A 94 -22.22 -1.62 -6.78
C ARG A 94 -22.35 -2.76 -5.78
N MET A 95 -21.24 -3.42 -5.45
CA MET A 95 -21.23 -4.47 -4.43
C MET A 95 -21.72 -3.96 -3.07
N ASP A 96 -21.32 -2.74 -2.67
CA ASP A 96 -21.77 -2.14 -1.41
C ASP A 96 -23.27 -1.86 -1.41
N VAL A 97 -23.82 -1.38 -2.53
CA VAL A 97 -25.27 -1.17 -2.70
C VAL A 97 -26.02 -2.49 -2.63
N ASP A 98 -25.54 -3.54 -3.29
CA ASP A 98 -26.18 -4.85 -3.28
C ASP A 98 -26.11 -5.51 -1.90
N MET A 99 -24.98 -5.38 -1.22
CA MET A 99 -24.83 -5.85 0.16
C MET A 99 -25.75 -5.11 1.12
N ALA A 100 -25.89 -3.79 0.99
CA ALA A 100 -26.76 -2.97 1.84
C ALA A 100 -28.24 -3.40 1.80
N LYS A 101 -28.71 -3.96 0.67
CA LYS A 101 -30.09 -4.49 0.55
C LYS A 101 -30.36 -5.67 1.47
N LEU A 102 -29.32 -6.39 1.89
CA LEU A 102 -29.40 -7.58 2.73
C LEU A 102 -29.14 -7.29 4.21
N LEU A 103 -28.81 -6.05 4.56
CA LEU A 103 -28.39 -5.65 5.90
C LEU A 103 -29.51 -4.94 6.67
N THR A 104 -29.51 -5.09 7.99
CA THR A 104 -30.34 -4.27 8.88
C THR A 104 -29.88 -2.80 8.85
N GLU A 105 -30.68 -1.88 9.39
CA GLU A 105 -30.31 -0.45 9.44
C GLU A 105 -29.00 -0.24 10.21
N ASP A 106 -28.87 -0.83 11.40
CA ASP A 106 -27.66 -0.73 12.23
C ASP A 106 -26.43 -1.29 11.50
N GLN A 107 -26.59 -2.38 10.76
CA GLN A 107 -25.51 -2.97 9.96
C GLN A 107 -25.12 -2.10 8.76
N ARG A 108 -26.07 -1.36 8.16
CA ARG A 108 -25.79 -0.41 7.07
C ARG A 108 -24.99 0.79 7.57
N VAL A 109 -25.32 1.30 8.76
CA VAL A 109 -24.53 2.37 9.40
C VAL A 109 -23.10 1.87 9.65
N LEU A 110 -22.94 0.67 10.21
CA LEU A 110 -21.62 0.08 10.45
C LEU A 110 -20.83 -0.13 9.16
N LEU A 111 -21.47 -0.62 8.09
CA LEU A 111 -20.83 -0.78 6.78
C LEU A 111 -20.27 0.55 6.26
N LYS A 112 -21.05 1.63 6.37
CA LYS A 112 -20.62 2.97 5.95
C LYS A 112 -19.41 3.44 6.73
N GLU A 113 -19.40 3.26 8.05
CA GLU A 113 -18.26 3.61 8.91
C GLU A 113 -17.00 2.83 8.55
N ILE A 114 -17.12 1.52 8.30
CA ILE A 114 -16.02 0.67 7.86
C ILE A 114 -15.42 1.22 6.55
N ARG A 115 -16.26 1.56 5.56
CA ARG A 115 -15.80 2.10 4.27
C ARG A 115 -15.07 3.43 4.40
N VAL A 116 -15.59 4.35 5.22
CA VAL A 116 -14.92 5.64 5.51
C VAL A 116 -13.55 5.39 6.13
N LYS A 117 -13.46 4.52 7.13
CA LYS A 117 -12.19 4.20 7.80
C LYS A 117 -11.18 3.53 6.87
N GLU A 118 -11.62 2.66 5.98
CA GLU A 118 -10.77 2.05 4.96
C GLU A 118 -10.23 3.10 3.97
N GLU A 119 -11.08 4.03 3.54
CA GLU A 119 -10.68 5.15 2.69
C GLU A 119 -9.65 6.05 3.36
N GLU A 120 -9.86 6.45 4.60
CA GLU A 120 -8.91 7.25 5.38
C GLU A 120 -7.56 6.53 5.50
N ARG A 121 -7.56 5.23 5.84
CA ARG A 121 -6.34 4.43 5.93
C ARG A 121 -5.59 4.37 4.59
N ARG A 122 -6.32 4.20 3.49
CA ARG A 122 -5.74 4.19 2.14
C ARG A 122 -5.16 5.56 1.79
N ASN A 123 -5.91 6.64 2.02
CA ASN A 123 -5.48 8.01 1.74
C ASN A 123 -4.25 8.39 2.57
N LYS A 124 -4.23 8.00 3.85
CA LYS A 124 -3.07 8.19 4.74
C LYS A 124 -1.83 7.46 4.21
N ARG A 125 -1.96 6.19 3.83
CA ARG A 125 -0.85 5.41 3.23
C ARG A 125 -0.32 6.06 1.95
N TRP A 126 -1.21 6.50 1.06
CA TRP A 126 -0.81 7.21 -0.15
C TRP A 126 -0.13 8.55 0.14
N ALA A 127 -0.58 9.30 1.14
CA ALA A 127 0.07 10.53 1.58
C ALA A 127 1.47 10.26 2.14
N GLU A 128 1.63 9.24 2.99
CA GLU A 128 2.92 8.81 3.54
C GLU A 128 3.88 8.32 2.45
N GLU A 129 3.40 7.53 1.48
CA GLU A 129 4.21 7.09 0.33
C GLU A 129 4.65 8.26 -0.55
N ARG A 130 3.78 9.27 -0.74
CA ARG A 130 4.18 10.49 -1.45
C ARG A 130 5.20 11.31 -0.68
N ALA A 131 5.03 11.48 0.64
CA ALA A 131 6.00 12.16 1.48
C ALA A 131 7.38 11.50 1.37
N LYS A 132 7.44 10.16 1.48
CA LYS A 132 8.68 9.39 1.32
C LYS A 132 9.32 9.53 -0.06
N ARG A 133 8.53 9.40 -1.14
CA ARG A 133 9.03 9.57 -2.51
C ARG A 133 9.59 10.96 -2.72
N ASN A 134 8.89 11.97 -2.20
CA ASN A 134 9.28 13.35 -2.36
C ASN A 134 10.54 13.70 -1.56
N GLU A 135 10.68 13.15 -0.36
CA GLU A 135 11.90 13.27 0.44
C GLU A 135 13.09 12.60 -0.26
N GLN A 136 12.87 11.46 -0.91
CA GLN A 136 13.90 10.76 -1.71
C GLN A 136 14.29 11.47 -3.02
N HIS A 137 13.38 12.26 -3.60
CA HIS A 137 13.58 12.94 -4.89
C HIS A 137 13.71 14.46 -4.77
N ARG A 138 13.96 14.99 -3.57
CA ARG A 138 14.08 16.43 -3.34
C ARG A 138 15.28 16.98 -4.13
N PRO A 139 15.08 17.86 -5.13
CA PRO A 139 16.20 18.55 -5.77
C PRO A 139 16.86 19.49 -4.76
N PRO A 140 18.20 19.64 -4.77
CA PRO A 140 18.87 20.60 -3.90
C PRO A 140 18.33 22.01 -4.19
N GLY A 141 17.66 22.64 -3.21
CA GLY A 141 17.12 24.00 -3.32
C GLY A 141 15.60 24.13 -3.49
N ALA A 142 14.83 23.05 -3.66
CA ALA A 142 13.36 23.15 -3.77
C ALA A 142 12.71 23.50 -2.42
N SER A 143 11.83 24.50 -2.41
CA SER A 143 11.12 24.99 -1.22
C SER A 143 9.86 24.14 -0.94
N PRO A 144 9.42 23.94 0.32
CA PRO A 144 8.37 22.98 0.70
C PRO A 144 6.98 23.17 0.05
N GLY A 145 6.75 24.26 -0.70
CA GLY A 145 5.46 24.63 -1.29
C GLY A 145 5.27 24.32 -2.78
N GLU A 146 6.30 23.89 -3.51
CA GLU A 146 6.22 23.65 -4.97
C GLU A 146 5.64 22.27 -5.36
N LEU A 147 5.23 21.47 -4.38
CA LEU A 147 4.65 20.16 -4.64
C LEU A 147 3.25 20.33 -5.18
N SER A 148 3.09 20.08 -6.48
CA SER A 148 1.80 20.17 -7.17
C SER A 148 0.72 19.46 -6.36
N PRO A 149 -0.41 20.13 -6.06
CA PRO A 149 -1.52 19.51 -5.36
C PRO A 149 -2.05 18.33 -6.20
N PRO A 150 -2.70 17.33 -5.55
CA PRO A 150 -3.26 16.19 -6.27
C PRO A 150 -4.17 16.68 -7.40
N PRO A 151 -4.22 16.00 -8.57
CA PRO A 151 -5.39 16.14 -9.42
C PRO A 151 -6.60 15.80 -8.55
N ALA A 152 -7.56 16.72 -8.48
CA ALA A 152 -8.83 16.46 -7.82
C ALA A 152 -9.36 15.13 -8.35
N ARG A 153 -9.76 14.22 -7.45
CA ARG A 153 -10.60 13.09 -7.87
C ARG A 153 -11.88 13.74 -8.39
N THR A 154 -12.01 13.82 -9.70
CA THR A 154 -13.30 14.10 -10.30
C THR A 154 -14.24 12.96 -9.89
N PRO A 155 -15.47 13.29 -9.45
CA PRO A 155 -16.49 12.30 -9.14
C PRO A 155 -16.80 11.41 -10.33
#